data_AF-A0A1H7ETT4-F1
#
_entry.id   AF-A0A1H7ETT4-F1
#
_cell.length_a   1.000
_cell.length_b   1.000
_cell.length_c   1.000
_cell.angle_alpha   90.00
_cell.angle_beta   90.00
_cell.angle_gamma   90.00
#
_symmetry.space_group_name_H-M   'P 1'
#
loop_
_entity.id
_entity.type
_entity.pdbx_description
1 polymer ?
#
loop_
_entity_poly.entity_id
_entity_poly.type
_entity_poly.pdbx_seq_one_letter_code
_entity_poly.pdbx_strand_id
1 'polypeptide(L)'
;MHVPVPAAALKHTPKQQLALSVTAALRVAGPDRAGQPDKLRQTDVMRRTGMSRSTLRPLVDTSDPSKRNPDLATLHKLAHAIGVPLAFVLMTPADWRALVKAIGSISDHQVAAHGLATDALGGPALAEAVLKKCKVHPERPPLGAVHDPQEIKRLDVRNEWRRRCSVVMAALAQPAARGDRKCFADLTALAAALANEMTPYNPAPDDCDGNAEGPCA
;
A
#
# COMPACT_ATOMS: atom_id res chain seq x y z
N MET A 1 25.22 -16.03 -14.31
CA MET A 1 25.13 -15.11 -15.45
C MET A 1 24.32 -13.90 -15.02
N HIS A 2 24.97 -12.76 -14.84
CA HIS A 2 24.32 -11.51 -14.44
C HIS A 2 23.59 -10.93 -15.64
N VAL A 3 22.25 -10.92 -15.61
CA VAL A 3 21.48 -10.09 -16.54
C VAL A 3 21.60 -8.65 -16.03
N PRO A 4 22.13 -7.71 -16.83
CA PRO A 4 22.20 -6.31 -16.43
C PRO A 4 20.77 -5.76 -16.37
N VAL A 5 20.37 -5.26 -15.19
CA VAL A 5 19.14 -4.49 -15.01
C VAL A 5 19.27 -3.22 -15.86
N PRO A 6 18.35 -2.92 -16.79
CA PRO A 6 18.47 -1.75 -17.64
C PRO A 6 18.53 -0.46 -16.83
N ALA A 7 19.48 0.39 -17.19
CA ALA A 7 19.69 1.72 -16.62
C ALA A 7 18.42 2.57 -16.72
N ALA A 8 18.12 3.27 -15.62
CA ALA A 8 17.06 4.27 -15.48
C ALA A 8 15.62 3.77 -15.70
N ALA A 9 15.10 2.98 -14.77
CA ALA A 9 13.66 3.02 -14.51
C ALA A 9 13.31 4.45 -14.08
N LEU A 10 12.84 5.27 -15.03
CA LEU A 10 12.32 6.60 -14.76
C LEU A 10 11.31 6.47 -13.62
N LYS A 11 11.70 6.91 -12.43
CA LYS A 11 10.82 6.93 -11.26
C LYS A 11 9.74 7.96 -11.56
N HIS A 12 8.59 7.49 -12.04
CA HIS A 12 7.42 8.34 -12.19
C HIS A 12 7.11 9.01 -10.86
N THR A 13 6.86 10.31 -10.88
CA THR A 13 6.38 11.02 -9.69
C THR A 13 5.01 10.45 -9.28
N PRO A 14 4.58 10.60 -8.01
CA PRO A 14 3.26 10.14 -7.59
C PRO A 14 2.12 10.68 -8.47
N LYS A 15 2.22 11.94 -8.93
CA LYS A 15 1.27 12.54 -9.88
C LYS A 15 1.26 11.79 -11.22
N GLN A 16 2.43 11.46 -11.78
CA GLN A 16 2.53 10.70 -13.02
C GLN A 16 1.97 9.29 -12.88
N GLN A 17 2.24 8.63 -11.76
CA GLN A 17 1.67 7.31 -11.47
C GLN A 17 0.15 7.35 -11.37
N LEU A 18 -0.40 8.34 -10.66
CA LEU A 18 -1.83 8.57 -10.60
C LEU A 18 -2.41 8.80 -12.01
N ALA A 19 -1.79 9.65 -12.82
CA ALA A 19 -2.27 9.92 -14.17
C ALA A 19 -2.25 8.69 -15.07
N LEU A 20 -1.24 7.83 -14.93
CA LEU A 20 -1.18 6.53 -15.62
C LEU A 20 -2.31 5.60 -15.17
N SER A 21 -2.51 5.45 -13.85
CA SER A 21 -3.59 4.60 -13.29
C SER A 21 -4.97 5.08 -13.72
N VAL A 22 -5.25 6.38 -13.63
CA VAL A 22 -6.51 6.98 -14.06
C VAL A 22 -6.71 6.79 -15.56
N THR A 23 -5.68 7.05 -16.38
CA THR A 23 -5.79 6.89 -17.83
C THR A 23 -6.04 5.44 -18.24
N ALA A 24 -5.39 4.49 -17.57
CA ALA A 24 -5.61 3.07 -17.79
C ALA A 24 -7.05 2.67 -17.40
N ALA A 25 -7.54 3.10 -16.24
CA ALA A 25 -8.90 2.82 -15.78
C ALA A 25 -9.96 3.42 -16.72
N LEU A 26 -9.78 4.67 -17.16
CA LEU A 26 -10.72 5.34 -18.07
C LEU A 26 -10.82 4.66 -19.45
N ARG A 27 -9.85 3.83 -19.85
CA ARG A 27 -9.95 3.06 -21.11
C ARG A 27 -10.97 1.93 -21.06
N VAL A 28 -11.43 1.54 -19.87
CA VAL A 28 -12.32 0.39 -19.67
C VAL A 28 -13.53 0.70 -18.76
N ALA A 29 -13.63 1.92 -18.22
CA ALA A 29 -14.65 2.31 -17.24
C ALA A 29 -16.01 2.73 -17.85
N GLY A 30 -16.12 2.79 -19.18
CA GLY A 30 -17.35 3.12 -19.90
C GLY A 30 -18.02 1.85 -20.44
N PRO A 31 -19.33 1.84 -20.65
CA PRO A 31 -19.98 0.81 -21.44
C PRO A 31 -19.99 1.19 -22.93
N ASP A 32 -19.76 0.23 -23.82
CA ASP A 32 -20.12 0.38 -25.23
C ASP A 32 -21.64 0.19 -25.44
N ARG A 33 -22.08 0.20 -26.70
CA ARG A 33 -23.50 0.01 -27.05
C ARG A 33 -24.06 -1.36 -26.67
N ALA A 34 -23.21 -2.38 -26.54
CA ALA A 34 -23.55 -3.73 -26.14
C ALA A 34 -23.36 -3.98 -24.63
N GLY A 35 -22.95 -2.97 -23.87
CA GLY A 35 -22.66 -3.07 -22.44
C GLY A 35 -21.29 -3.66 -22.10
N GLN A 36 -20.40 -3.83 -23.08
CA GLN A 36 -19.02 -4.29 -22.87
C GLN A 36 -18.11 -3.15 -22.37
N PRO A 37 -17.00 -3.47 -21.69
CA PRO A 37 -16.04 -2.46 -21.25
C PRO A 37 -15.45 -1.67 -22.44
N ASP A 38 -15.55 -0.35 -22.36
CA ASP A 38 -15.07 0.63 -23.35
C ASP A 38 -14.56 1.89 -22.64
N LYS A 39 -14.01 2.82 -23.42
CA LYS A 39 -13.46 4.07 -22.93
C LYS A 39 -14.54 4.99 -22.38
N LEU A 40 -14.40 5.35 -21.10
CA LEU A 40 -15.13 6.47 -20.50
C LEU A 40 -14.53 7.79 -20.99
N ARG A 41 -15.27 8.51 -21.85
CA ARG A 41 -14.78 9.75 -22.46
C ARG A 41 -14.65 10.84 -21.41
N GLN A 42 -13.69 11.75 -21.59
CA GLN A 42 -13.50 12.90 -20.68
C GLN A 42 -14.76 13.74 -20.52
N THR A 43 -15.54 13.92 -21.59
CA THR A 43 -16.84 14.62 -21.55
C THR A 43 -17.84 13.94 -20.64
N ASP A 44 -17.87 12.60 -20.62
CA ASP A 44 -18.74 11.83 -19.74
C ASP A 44 -18.24 11.88 -18.28
N VAL A 45 -16.92 11.83 -18.07
CA VAL A 45 -16.32 12.04 -16.74
C VAL A 45 -16.70 13.42 -16.19
N MET A 46 -16.53 14.48 -17.00
CA MET A 46 -16.90 15.85 -16.62
C MET A 46 -18.39 15.96 -16.30
N ARG A 47 -19.27 15.34 -17.11
CA ARG A 47 -20.72 15.31 -16.87
C ARG A 47 -21.07 14.59 -15.56
N ARG A 48 -20.45 13.43 -15.28
CA ARG A 48 -20.70 12.63 -14.07
C ARG A 48 -20.17 13.27 -12.80
N THR A 49 -19.04 13.97 -12.89
CA THR A 49 -18.34 14.50 -11.71
C THR A 49 -18.58 16.00 -11.47
N GLY A 50 -19.09 16.72 -12.47
CA GLY A 50 -19.19 18.18 -12.47
C GLY A 50 -17.84 18.89 -12.60
N MET A 51 -16.76 18.18 -12.92
CA MET A 51 -15.42 18.77 -13.06
C MET A 51 -15.28 19.55 -14.35
N SER A 52 -14.55 20.67 -14.29
CA SER A 52 -14.10 21.37 -15.49
C SER A 52 -12.95 20.62 -16.18
N ARG A 53 -12.70 20.97 -17.44
CA ARG A 53 -11.54 20.47 -18.19
C ARG A 53 -10.22 20.83 -17.53
N SER A 54 -10.13 22.02 -16.92
CA SER A 54 -8.91 22.48 -16.22
C SER A 54 -8.62 21.71 -14.93
N THR A 55 -9.64 21.11 -14.31
CA THR A 55 -9.49 20.19 -13.17
C THR A 55 -9.17 18.77 -13.61
N LEU A 56 -9.80 18.28 -14.67
CA LEU A 56 -9.62 16.89 -15.14
C LEU A 56 -8.28 16.69 -15.87
N ARG A 57 -7.84 17.65 -16.68
CA ARG A 57 -6.63 17.49 -17.51
C ARG A 57 -5.37 17.13 -16.69
N PRO A 58 -5.08 17.77 -15.55
CA PRO A 58 -3.93 17.39 -14.71
C PRO A 58 -3.96 15.97 -14.15
N LEU A 59 -5.14 15.34 -14.11
CA LEU A 59 -5.34 13.98 -13.58
C LEU A 59 -5.12 12.88 -14.62
N VAL A 60 -5.05 13.23 -15.90
CA VAL A 60 -4.95 12.28 -17.02
C VAL A 60 -3.73 12.53 -17.89
N ASP A 61 -3.13 13.71 -17.80
CA ASP A 61 -1.97 14.10 -18.58
C ASP A 61 -0.68 13.85 -17.79
N THR A 62 0.06 12.82 -18.19
CA THR A 62 1.35 12.44 -17.57
C THR A 62 2.46 13.45 -17.84
N SER A 63 2.29 14.30 -18.86
CA SER A 63 3.26 15.32 -19.26
C SER A 63 2.97 16.70 -18.68
N ASP A 64 1.85 16.84 -17.95
CA ASP A 64 1.42 18.13 -17.40
C ASP A 64 2.45 18.68 -16.38
N PRO A 65 3.14 19.79 -16.71
CA PRO A 65 4.16 20.39 -15.83
C PRO A 65 3.55 21.07 -14.60
N SER A 66 2.22 21.19 -14.54
CA SER A 66 1.53 21.77 -13.40
C SER A 66 1.90 21.05 -12.10
N LYS A 67 2.31 21.81 -11.09
CA LYS A 67 2.50 21.31 -9.72
C LYS A 67 1.19 21.17 -8.95
N ARG A 68 0.04 21.42 -9.58
CA ARG A 68 -1.27 21.37 -8.91
C ARG A 68 -1.60 19.94 -8.53
N ASN A 69 -1.59 19.67 -7.23
CA ASN A 69 -2.02 18.40 -6.67
C ASN A 69 -3.55 18.41 -6.56
N PRO A 70 -4.23 17.34 -7.00
CA PRO A 70 -5.67 17.23 -6.81
C PRO A 70 -5.99 17.02 -5.33
N ASP A 71 -7.10 17.63 -4.89
CA ASP A 71 -7.61 17.37 -3.54
C ASP A 71 -8.29 15.98 -3.47
N LEU A 72 -8.48 15.50 -2.23
CA LEU A 72 -9.08 14.19 -1.98
C LEU A 72 -10.53 14.12 -2.50
N ALA A 73 -11.28 15.22 -2.46
CA ALA A 73 -12.66 15.28 -2.93
C ALA A 73 -12.75 15.07 -4.45
N THR A 74 -11.83 15.66 -5.19
CA THR A 74 -11.69 15.50 -6.64
C THR A 74 -11.35 14.05 -6.97
N LEU A 75 -10.37 13.47 -6.28
CA LEU A 75 -9.99 12.08 -6.48
C LEU A 75 -11.13 11.11 -6.15
N HIS A 76 -11.87 11.38 -5.08
CA HIS A 76 -13.02 10.56 -4.69
C HIS A 76 -14.14 10.59 -5.74
N LYS A 77 -14.50 11.78 -6.25
CA LYS A 77 -15.48 11.92 -7.35
C LYS A 77 -15.05 11.16 -8.60
N LEU A 78 -13.76 11.24 -8.94
CA LEU A 78 -13.21 10.53 -10.10
C LEU A 78 -13.26 9.01 -9.90
N ALA A 79 -12.81 8.51 -8.75
CA ALA A 79 -12.85 7.09 -8.42
C ALA A 79 -14.29 6.55 -8.45
N HIS A 80 -15.25 7.32 -7.93
CA HIS A 80 -16.67 7.00 -8.00
C HIS A 80 -17.19 6.94 -9.44
N ALA A 81 -16.80 7.90 -10.31
CA ALA A 81 -17.21 7.91 -11.71
C ALA A 81 -16.62 6.74 -12.53
N ILE A 82 -15.44 6.24 -12.13
CA ILE A 82 -14.78 5.04 -12.67
C ILE A 82 -15.44 3.76 -12.13
N GLY A 83 -16.02 3.80 -10.94
CA GLY A 83 -16.66 2.65 -10.29
C GLY A 83 -15.71 1.81 -9.42
N VAL A 84 -14.64 2.42 -8.88
CA VAL A 84 -13.65 1.73 -8.04
C VAL A 84 -13.41 2.47 -6.72
N PRO A 85 -13.05 1.78 -5.62
CA PRO A 85 -12.56 2.41 -4.40
C PRO A 85 -11.36 3.33 -4.65
N LEU A 86 -11.35 4.50 -4.02
CA LEU A 86 -10.28 5.50 -4.15
C LEU A 86 -8.89 4.93 -3.81
N ALA A 87 -8.79 4.05 -2.82
CA ALA A 87 -7.53 3.43 -2.43
C ALA A 87 -6.85 2.73 -3.62
N PHE A 88 -7.60 2.02 -4.47
CA PHE A 88 -7.04 1.32 -5.63
C PHE A 88 -6.55 2.26 -6.74
N VAL A 89 -7.15 3.45 -6.85
CA VAL A 89 -6.66 4.49 -7.78
C VAL A 89 -5.31 5.04 -7.33
N LEU A 90 -5.08 5.08 -6.02
CA LEU A 90 -3.87 5.63 -5.39
C LEU A 90 -2.75 4.60 -5.22
N MET A 91 -3.03 3.30 -5.37
CA MET A 91 -2.01 2.26 -5.27
C MET A 91 -0.96 2.42 -6.36
N THR A 92 0.30 2.46 -5.93
CA THR A 92 1.46 2.45 -6.82
C THR A 92 1.68 1.04 -7.39
N PRO A 93 2.48 0.88 -8.46
CA PRO A 93 2.86 -0.44 -8.95
C PRO A 93 3.57 -1.31 -7.89
N ALA A 94 4.27 -0.71 -6.93
CA ALA A 94 4.88 -1.45 -5.83
C ALA A 94 3.82 -2.01 -4.87
N ASP A 95 2.79 -1.22 -4.56
CA ASP A 95 1.69 -1.63 -3.68
C ASP A 95 0.91 -2.80 -4.29
N TRP A 96 0.63 -2.76 -5.60
CA TRP A 96 -0.02 -3.88 -6.31
C TRP A 96 0.81 -5.17 -6.23
N ARG A 97 2.14 -5.08 -6.34
CA ARG A 97 3.02 -6.24 -6.19
C ARG A 97 3.07 -6.77 -4.76
N ALA A 98 3.07 -5.89 -3.77
CA ALA A 98 3.00 -6.30 -2.36
C ALA A 98 1.67 -7.00 -2.07
N LEU A 99 0.55 -6.45 -2.58
CA LEU A 99 -0.78 -7.02 -2.42
C LEU A 99 -0.90 -8.43 -3.01
N VAL A 100 -0.42 -8.66 -4.24
CA VAL A 100 -0.53 -10.00 -4.86
C VAL A 100 0.33 -11.04 -4.13
N LYS A 101 1.53 -10.66 -3.64
CA LYS A 101 2.37 -11.56 -2.85
C LYS A 101 1.73 -11.89 -1.50
N ALA A 102 1.15 -10.88 -0.84
CA ALA A 102 0.47 -11.06 0.43
C ALA A 102 -0.73 -11.99 0.29
N ILE A 103 -1.53 -11.85 -0.78
CA ILE A 103 -2.63 -12.77 -1.10
C ILE A 103 -2.08 -14.20 -1.33
N GLY A 104 -0.97 -14.33 -2.04
CA GLY A 104 -0.33 -15.63 -2.30
C GLY A 104 0.18 -16.36 -1.05
N SER A 105 0.49 -15.63 0.03
CA SER A 105 0.99 -16.18 1.31
C SER A 105 0.00 -16.07 2.47
N ILE A 106 -1.25 -15.67 2.19
CA ILE A 106 -2.21 -15.32 3.24
C ILE A 106 -2.70 -16.52 4.03
N SER A 107 -2.68 -17.73 3.46
CA SER A 107 -3.20 -18.95 4.11
C SER A 107 -2.48 -19.25 5.43
N ASP A 108 -1.15 -19.15 5.45
CA ASP A 108 -0.36 -19.39 6.65
C ASP A 108 -0.69 -18.35 7.75
N HIS A 109 -0.88 -17.10 7.33
CA HIS A 109 -1.26 -16.00 8.21
C HIS A 109 -2.68 -16.18 8.75
N GLN A 110 -3.62 -16.68 7.95
CA GLN A 110 -4.99 -16.98 8.37
C GLN A 110 -5.00 -18.10 9.41
N VAL A 111 -4.31 -19.22 9.16
CA VAL A 111 -4.21 -20.33 10.13
C VAL A 111 -3.64 -19.81 11.46
N ALA A 112 -2.60 -18.99 11.40
CA ALA A 112 -2.02 -18.36 12.57
C ALA A 112 -3.02 -17.45 13.31
N ALA A 113 -3.69 -16.55 12.58
CA ALA A 113 -4.63 -15.57 13.13
C ALA A 113 -5.87 -16.21 13.75
N HIS A 114 -6.50 -17.16 13.05
CA HIS A 114 -7.67 -17.90 13.58
C HIS A 114 -7.30 -18.69 14.83
N GLY A 115 -6.10 -19.29 14.88
CA GLY A 115 -5.62 -19.97 16.07
C GLY A 115 -5.10 -19.06 17.20
N LEU A 116 -5.04 -17.74 16.99
CA LEU A 116 -4.66 -16.75 18.01
C LEU A 116 -5.84 -15.89 18.47
N ALA A 117 -6.87 -15.72 17.62
CA ALA A 117 -8.09 -15.01 17.98
C ALA A 117 -8.84 -15.81 19.05
N THR A 118 -8.84 -15.33 20.29
CA THR A 118 -9.62 -15.88 21.41
C THR A 118 -11.02 -15.25 21.48
N ASP A 119 -11.80 -15.58 22.51
CA ASP A 119 -13.19 -15.12 22.65
C ASP A 119 -13.30 -13.61 22.98
N ALA A 120 -12.25 -13.02 23.56
CA ALA A 120 -12.09 -11.58 23.56
C ALA A 120 -11.41 -11.18 22.25
N LEU A 121 -12.12 -10.45 21.37
CA LEU A 121 -11.52 -9.90 20.15
C LEU A 121 -10.25 -9.12 20.54
N GLY A 122 -9.12 -9.54 19.98
CA GLY A 122 -7.82 -8.93 20.26
C GLY A 122 -7.74 -7.50 19.73
N GLY A 123 -6.60 -6.86 19.97
CA GLY A 123 -6.28 -5.56 19.38
C GLY A 123 -5.43 -5.68 18.11
N PRO A 124 -5.02 -4.53 17.53
CA PRO A 124 -4.09 -4.47 16.40
C PRO A 124 -2.74 -5.18 16.65
N ALA A 125 -2.32 -5.29 17.92
CA ALA A 125 -1.14 -6.04 18.33
C ALA A 125 -1.16 -7.53 17.94
N LEU A 126 -2.34 -8.10 17.67
CA LEU A 126 -2.47 -9.49 17.22
C LEU A 126 -1.73 -9.73 15.88
N ALA A 127 -1.61 -8.72 15.02
CA ALA A 127 -0.91 -8.86 13.75
C ALA A 127 0.58 -9.17 13.92
N GLU A 128 1.25 -8.59 14.92
CA GLU A 128 2.64 -8.95 15.26
C GLU A 128 2.73 -10.39 15.77
N ALA A 129 1.78 -10.81 16.60
CA ALA A 129 1.72 -12.19 17.09
C ALA A 129 1.54 -13.21 15.94
N VAL A 130 0.75 -12.86 14.92
CA VAL A 130 0.60 -13.66 13.69
C VAL A 130 1.95 -13.79 12.99
N LEU A 131 2.68 -12.69 12.77
CA LEU A 131 4.01 -12.73 12.15
C LEU A 131 5.00 -13.62 12.93
N LYS A 132 4.96 -13.56 14.26
CA LYS A 132 5.77 -14.42 15.14
C LYS A 132 5.41 -15.89 14.98
N LYS A 133 4.11 -16.20 14.93
CA LYS A 133 3.62 -17.58 14.76
C LYS A 133 3.98 -18.15 13.39
N CYS A 134 3.98 -17.32 12.35
CA CYS A 134 4.45 -17.67 11.01
C CYS A 134 5.99 -17.72 10.88
N LYS A 135 6.75 -17.41 11.94
CA LYS A 135 8.23 -17.41 11.96
C LYS A 135 8.87 -16.46 10.94
N VAL A 136 8.16 -15.41 10.53
CA VAL A 136 8.67 -14.35 9.65
C VAL A 136 9.09 -13.09 10.43
N HIS A 137 8.93 -13.11 11.75
CA HIS A 137 9.34 -12.04 12.65
C HIS A 137 9.68 -12.59 14.06
N PRO A 138 10.77 -12.12 14.72
CA PRO A 138 11.81 -11.26 14.17
C PRO A 138 12.72 -12.01 13.18
N GLU A 139 13.24 -11.31 12.19
CA GLU A 139 14.39 -11.77 11.41
C GLU A 139 15.64 -11.77 12.29
N ARG A 140 16.45 -12.82 12.15
CA ARG A 140 17.70 -13.00 12.88
C ARG A 140 18.81 -13.43 11.91
N PRO A 141 20.09 -13.14 12.21
CA PRO A 141 21.19 -13.66 11.42
C PRO A 141 21.14 -15.19 11.32
N PRO A 142 21.64 -15.78 10.22
CA PRO A 142 21.76 -17.23 10.08
C PRO A 142 22.57 -17.83 11.24
N LEU A 143 22.18 -19.03 11.69
CA LEU A 143 22.91 -19.74 12.73
C LEU A 143 24.36 -19.99 12.27
N GLY A 144 25.33 -19.57 13.08
CA GLY A 144 26.76 -19.70 12.77
C GLY A 144 27.35 -18.57 11.90
N ALA A 145 26.57 -17.55 11.54
CA ALA A 145 27.11 -16.35 10.89
C ALA A 145 28.05 -15.59 11.85
N VAL A 146 29.08 -14.96 11.27
CA VAL A 146 29.99 -14.07 12.01
C VAL A 146 29.16 -12.90 12.58
N HIS A 147 29.44 -12.55 13.83
CA HIS A 147 28.78 -11.43 14.48
C HIS A 147 29.17 -10.12 13.79
N ASP A 148 28.26 -9.58 12.98
CA ASP A 148 28.38 -8.26 12.35
C ASP A 148 27.39 -7.28 13.00
N PRO A 149 27.89 -6.31 13.80
CA PRO A 149 27.04 -5.31 14.44
C PRO A 149 26.23 -4.46 13.46
N GLN A 150 26.73 -4.21 12.25
CA GLN A 150 26.00 -3.42 11.25
C GLN A 150 24.80 -4.20 10.70
N GLU A 151 24.99 -5.48 10.44
CA GLU A 151 23.92 -6.38 9.99
C GLU A 151 22.84 -6.55 11.06
N ILE A 152 23.23 -6.69 12.34
CA ILE A 152 22.29 -6.76 13.46
C ILE A 152 21.46 -5.49 13.55
N LYS A 153 22.11 -4.31 13.51
CA LYS A 153 21.42 -3.01 13.54
C LYS A 153 20.43 -2.88 12.37
N ARG A 154 20.81 -3.33 11.17
CA ARG A 154 19.92 -3.32 10.00
C ARG A 154 18.70 -4.22 10.20
N LEU A 155 18.89 -5.43 10.73
CA LEU A 155 17.80 -6.35 11.05
C LEU A 155 16.88 -5.79 12.13
N ASP A 156 17.41 -5.12 13.15
CA ASP A 156 16.62 -4.48 14.20
C ASP A 156 15.72 -3.37 13.64
N VAL A 157 16.27 -2.48 12.80
CA VAL A 157 15.49 -1.43 12.12
C VAL A 157 14.40 -2.07 11.24
N ARG A 158 14.72 -3.16 10.55
CA ARG A 158 13.75 -3.88 9.71
C ARG A 158 12.65 -4.55 10.50
N ASN A 159 12.99 -5.18 11.62
CA ASN A 159 12.05 -5.80 12.54
C ASN A 159 11.11 -4.76 13.15
N GLU A 160 11.65 -3.60 13.54
CA GLU A 160 10.89 -2.47 14.05
C GLU A 160 9.90 -1.94 13.01
N TRP A 161 10.38 -1.72 11.78
CA TRP A 161 9.53 -1.28 10.67
C TRP A 161 8.36 -2.25 10.45
N ARG A 162 8.66 -3.56 10.37
CA ARG A 162 7.63 -4.60 10.16
C ARG A 162 6.62 -4.63 11.29
N ARG A 163 7.09 -4.54 12.54
CA ARG A 163 6.22 -4.49 13.72
C ARG A 163 5.23 -3.34 13.59
N ARG A 164 5.72 -2.11 13.41
CA ARG A 164 4.86 -0.91 13.30
C ARG A 164 3.89 -1.01 12.14
N CYS A 165 4.37 -1.40 10.96
CA CYS A 165 3.53 -1.53 9.77
C CYS A 165 2.40 -2.54 10.00
N SER A 166 2.68 -3.71 10.59
CA SER A 166 1.65 -4.73 10.86
C SER A 166 0.55 -4.23 11.79
N VAL A 167 0.92 -3.51 12.85
CA VAL A 167 -0.03 -2.96 13.83
C VAL A 167 -0.85 -1.81 13.24
N VAL A 168 -0.22 -0.92 12.47
CA VAL A 168 -0.92 0.17 11.77
C VAL A 168 -1.92 -0.38 10.75
N MET A 169 -1.50 -1.33 9.92
CA MET A 169 -2.38 -1.96 8.93
C MET A 169 -3.55 -2.67 9.60
N ALA A 170 -3.31 -3.36 10.72
CA ALA A 170 -4.38 -4.00 11.48
C ALA A 170 -5.35 -2.98 12.09
N ALA A 171 -4.84 -1.88 12.65
CA ALA A 171 -5.68 -0.82 13.21
C ALA A 171 -6.58 -0.15 12.15
N LEU A 172 -6.11 -0.05 10.90
CA LEU A 172 -6.90 0.47 9.78
C LEU A 172 -7.98 -0.53 9.31
N ALA A 173 -7.66 -1.83 9.29
CA ALA A 173 -8.53 -2.85 8.73
C ALA A 173 -9.57 -3.39 9.72
N GLN A 174 -9.14 -3.76 10.94
CA GLN A 174 -9.97 -4.46 11.95
C GLN A 174 -11.30 -3.77 12.30
N PRO A 175 -11.45 -2.42 12.29
CA PRO A 175 -12.75 -1.78 12.52
C PRO A 175 -13.85 -2.21 11.55
N ALA A 176 -13.52 -2.70 10.35
CA ALA A 176 -14.49 -3.22 9.40
C ALA A 176 -15.09 -4.58 9.83
N ALA A 177 -14.46 -5.29 10.76
CA ALA A 177 -14.90 -6.60 11.28
C ALA A 177 -15.69 -6.51 12.59
N ARG A 178 -16.25 -5.36 12.94
CA ARG A 178 -17.02 -5.19 14.19
C ARG A 178 -18.10 -6.27 14.32
N GLY A 179 -17.97 -7.10 15.35
CA GLY A 179 -18.92 -8.19 15.66
C GLY A 179 -18.69 -9.50 14.89
N ASP A 180 -17.71 -9.56 13.98
CA ASP A 180 -17.39 -10.76 13.21
C ASP A 180 -15.96 -11.23 13.51
N ARG A 181 -15.84 -12.29 14.31
CA ARG A 181 -14.55 -12.91 14.68
C ARG A 181 -13.79 -13.45 13.47
N LYS A 182 -14.50 -14.07 12.52
CA LYS A 182 -13.86 -14.67 11.36
C LYS A 182 -13.26 -13.57 10.49
N CYS A 183 -14.06 -12.55 10.18
CA CYS A 183 -13.60 -11.38 9.44
C CYS A 183 -12.45 -10.66 10.17
N PHE A 184 -12.50 -10.56 11.50
CA PHE A 184 -11.43 -9.95 12.29
C PHE A 184 -10.11 -10.71 12.15
N ALA A 185 -10.14 -12.03 12.24
CA ALA A 185 -8.96 -12.88 12.03
C ALA A 185 -8.44 -12.77 10.59
N ASP A 186 -9.31 -12.77 9.59
CA ASP A 186 -8.94 -12.62 8.18
C ASP A 186 -8.30 -11.26 7.88
N LEU A 187 -8.84 -10.16 8.42
CA LEU A 187 -8.26 -8.82 8.29
C LEU A 187 -6.93 -8.69 9.05
N THR A 188 -6.79 -9.36 10.20
CA THR A 188 -5.52 -9.41 10.94
C THR A 188 -4.46 -10.18 10.15
N ALA A 189 -4.84 -11.31 9.54
CA ALA A 189 -3.96 -12.08 8.67
C ALA A 189 -3.52 -11.27 7.44
N LEU A 190 -4.44 -10.56 6.79
CA LEU A 190 -4.14 -9.69 5.66
C LEU A 190 -3.17 -8.56 6.07
N ALA A 191 -3.39 -7.92 7.21
CA ALA A 191 -2.50 -6.87 7.72
C ALA A 191 -1.08 -7.38 7.99
N ALA A 192 -0.96 -8.57 8.61
CA ALA A 192 0.33 -9.22 8.83
C ALA A 192 1.02 -9.57 7.50
N ALA A 193 0.33 -10.23 6.57
CA ALA A 193 0.87 -10.62 5.28
C ALA A 193 1.34 -9.40 4.46
N LEU A 194 0.54 -8.33 4.40
CA LEU A 194 0.92 -7.08 3.74
C LEU A 194 2.14 -6.44 4.37
N ALA A 195 2.19 -6.33 5.70
CA ALA A 195 3.34 -5.77 6.38
C ALA A 195 4.63 -6.57 6.13
N ASN A 196 4.54 -7.90 6.07
CA ASN A 196 5.68 -8.74 5.71
C ASN A 196 6.22 -8.41 4.32
N GLU A 197 5.34 -8.31 3.31
CA GLU A 197 5.72 -8.04 1.92
C GLU A 197 6.16 -6.60 1.67
N MET A 198 5.60 -5.64 2.39
CA MET A 198 5.94 -4.22 2.27
C MET A 198 7.24 -3.87 3.01
N THR A 199 7.76 -4.76 3.87
CA THR A 199 8.98 -4.48 4.64
C THR A 199 10.18 -4.31 3.71
N PRO A 200 10.80 -3.11 3.65
CA PRO A 200 11.95 -2.88 2.79
C PRO A 200 13.15 -3.70 3.25
N TYR A 201 14.01 -4.09 2.31
CA TYR A 201 15.25 -4.80 2.63
C TYR A 201 16.19 -3.95 3.49
N ASN A 202 16.35 -2.68 3.13
CA ASN A 202 17.13 -1.69 3.88
C ASN A 202 16.21 -0.52 4.25
N PRO A 203 15.50 -0.59 5.38
CA PRO A 203 14.79 0.56 5.89
C PRO A 203 15.81 1.63 6.31
N ALA A 204 15.51 2.90 6.01
CA ALA A 204 16.24 3.99 6.65
C ALA A 204 15.96 3.92 8.16
N PRO A 205 16.96 4.17 9.02
CA PRO A 205 16.68 4.40 10.44
C PRO A 205 15.69 5.57 10.52
N ASP A 206 14.70 5.49 11.42
CA ASP A 206 13.91 6.68 11.73
C ASP A 206 14.89 7.72 12.27
N ASP A 207 14.99 8.87 11.62
CA ASP A 207 15.68 10.04 12.17
C ASP A 207 14.86 10.55 13.37
N CYS A 208 14.97 9.86 14.50
CA CYS A 208 14.61 10.37 15.80
C CYS A 208 15.74 11.28 16.31
N ASP A 209 16.01 12.36 15.58
CA ASP A 209 16.80 13.50 16.07
C ASP A 209 16.15 14.79 15.56
N GLY A 210 14.97 15.07 16.11
CA GLY A 210 14.48 16.44 16.20
C GLY A 210 15.28 17.17 17.26
N ASN A 211 16.46 17.69 16.90
CA ASN A 211 17.10 18.84 17.53
C ASN A 211 18.31 19.31 16.73
N ALA A 212 18.09 20.27 15.84
CA ALA A 212 19.06 21.29 15.53
C ALA A 212 18.28 22.58 15.25
N GLU A 213 18.02 23.32 16.32
CA GLU A 213 17.74 24.75 16.25
C GLU A 213 18.84 25.41 15.40
N GLY A 214 18.47 25.94 14.24
CA GLY A 214 19.28 26.93 13.56
C GLY A 214 19.02 28.30 14.19
N PRO A 215 20.04 29.06 14.60
CA PRO A 215 19.81 30.38 15.16
C PRO A 215 19.32 31.34 14.07
N CYS A 216 18.26 32.09 14.39
CA CYS A 216 17.97 33.36 13.74
C CYS A 216 19.11 34.34 14.04
N ALA A 217 19.84 34.75 13.00
CA ALA A 217 20.37 36.11 12.78
C ALA A 217 20.98 36.17 11.37
#